data_AF-A0A1E4LH32-F1
#
_entry.id   AF-A0A1E4LH32-F1
#
_cell.length_a   1.000
_cell.length_b   1.000
_cell.length_c   1.000
_cell.angle_alpha   90.00
_cell.angle_beta   90.00
_cell.angle_gamma   90.00
#
_symmetry.space_group_name_H-M   'P 1'
#
loop_
_entity.id
_entity.type
_entity.pdbx_description
1 polymer ?
#
loop_
_entity_poly.entity_id
_entity_poly.type
_entity_poly.pdbx_seq_one_letter_code
_entity_poly.pdbx_strand_id
1 'polypeptide(L)'
;MKYDGTQYYHVFFHSLIIDTSLAFDNKGHPAEGYNMYMTTVSEFQKMLPLFLKNNFVLYDITQMVELKDGKAVPKDIYLPAGKKPLVISIDDVNYYDYMKPDGFADRLDVDADGNVVTIVKDQNGNDTVTYDGDVMPILDAFVKEHPEFSYRGAKGIVALTGYEGAFGYRITDLPDYDADTQQKMLSKVKEVATALRSTGWQIANHSYTHNQYWTNKTMTMDQLKYDTGRWLGEIAPYVGETPIIITPFGVVYDRDDPRFRYIIDSGFYIYCPVGSQMTTVWKDDNMLQSRLNLDGYTMLKHPERVHSRAQLLDKVWGDVGRHTLLY
;
A
#
# COMPACT_ATOMS: atom_id res chain seq x y z
N MET A 1 -17.13 4.52 20.98
CA MET A 1 -18.48 5.00 20.61
C MET A 1 -18.71 4.75 19.12
N LYS A 2 -19.97 4.65 18.68
CA LYS A 2 -20.27 4.61 17.24
C LYS A 2 -19.76 5.90 16.60
N TYR A 3 -19.03 5.80 15.50
CA TYR A 3 -18.54 6.93 14.73
C TYR A 3 -19.72 7.57 13.99
N ASP A 4 -19.91 8.87 14.18
CA ASP A 4 -20.99 9.68 13.62
C ASP A 4 -20.51 10.64 12.52
N GLY A 5 -19.21 10.63 12.21
CA GLY A 5 -18.65 11.41 11.12
C GLY A 5 -18.98 10.82 9.75
N THR A 6 -19.00 11.70 8.73
CA THR A 6 -19.28 11.33 7.34
C THR A 6 -18.02 11.12 6.50
N GLN A 7 -16.83 11.38 7.07
CA GLN A 7 -15.55 11.31 6.39
C GLN A 7 -14.73 10.11 6.88
N TYR A 8 -14.18 9.36 5.95
CA TYR A 8 -13.26 8.25 6.18
C TYR A 8 -11.98 8.53 5.42
N TYR A 9 -10.84 8.50 6.09
CA TYR A 9 -9.59 8.93 5.48
C TYR A 9 -8.83 7.71 4.98
N HIS A 10 -8.37 7.75 3.74
CA HIS A 10 -7.53 6.72 3.16
C HIS A 10 -6.41 7.39 2.38
N VAL A 11 -5.20 7.30 2.91
CA VAL A 11 -3.98 7.81 2.26
C VAL A 11 -3.13 6.66 1.77
N PHE A 12 -2.34 6.89 0.74
CA PHE A 12 -1.43 5.86 0.25
C PHE A 12 -0.05 6.37 -0.11
N PHE A 13 0.87 5.42 -0.13
CA PHE A 13 2.28 5.56 -0.43
C PHE A 13 2.68 4.44 -1.40
N HIS A 14 3.87 4.55 -1.97
CA HIS A 14 4.62 3.42 -2.50
C HIS A 14 5.72 3.05 -1.50
N SER A 15 6.58 2.09 -1.83
CA SER A 15 7.81 1.89 -1.07
C SER A 15 8.63 3.17 -0.94
N LEU A 16 9.19 3.38 0.25
CA LEU A 16 9.85 4.64 0.60
C LEU A 16 11.28 4.72 0.05
N ILE A 17 11.67 5.93 -0.35
CA ILE A 17 13.07 6.25 -0.65
C ILE A 17 13.84 6.34 0.67
N ILE A 18 14.87 5.50 0.81
CA ILE A 18 15.81 5.49 1.92
C ILE A 18 16.95 6.46 1.65
N ASP A 19 17.60 6.32 0.48
CA ASP A 19 18.74 7.13 0.08
C ASP A 19 18.38 8.06 -1.09
N THR A 20 18.13 9.32 -0.77
CA THR A 20 17.81 10.35 -1.76
C THR A 20 18.97 10.67 -2.71
N SER A 21 20.21 10.37 -2.32
CA SER A 21 21.38 10.63 -3.17
C SER A 21 21.47 9.61 -4.31
N LEU A 22 20.96 8.40 -4.11
CA LEU A 22 20.80 7.39 -5.16
C LEU A 22 19.53 7.65 -5.96
N ALA A 23 18.39 7.84 -5.30
CA ALA A 23 17.10 8.04 -5.98
C ALA A 23 17.08 9.27 -6.91
N PHE A 24 17.86 10.32 -6.61
CA PHE A 24 17.83 11.57 -7.37
C PHE A 24 19.08 11.82 -8.23
N ASP A 25 19.85 10.78 -8.56
CA ASP A 25 21.06 10.90 -9.38
C ASP A 25 20.83 10.81 -10.90
N ASN A 26 19.59 10.55 -11.34
CA ASN A 26 19.18 10.32 -12.74
C ASN A 26 19.86 9.12 -13.43
N LYS A 27 20.31 8.12 -12.68
CA LYS A 27 20.75 6.82 -13.19
C LYS A 27 19.68 5.78 -12.88
N GLY A 28 19.51 4.81 -13.78
CA GLY A 28 18.45 3.79 -13.65
C GLY A 28 17.06 4.35 -13.99
N HIS A 29 16.57 5.28 -13.17
CA HIS A 29 15.26 5.92 -13.33
C HIS A 29 15.36 7.46 -13.22
N PRO A 30 14.50 8.23 -13.93
CA PRO A 30 14.48 9.68 -13.81
C PRO A 30 14.16 10.15 -12.37
N ALA A 31 15.00 11.05 -11.84
CA ALA A 31 14.83 11.63 -10.50
C ALA A 31 13.49 12.37 -10.37
N GLU A 32 13.03 13.02 -11.45
CA GLU A 32 11.73 13.70 -11.48
C GLU A 32 10.58 12.71 -11.22
N GLY A 33 10.64 11.51 -11.80
CA GLY A 33 9.62 10.47 -11.58
C GLY A 33 9.53 10.08 -10.11
N TYR A 34 10.66 9.77 -9.48
CA TYR A 34 10.68 9.43 -8.06
C TYR A 34 10.29 10.60 -7.16
N ASN A 35 10.75 11.81 -7.46
CA ASN A 35 10.35 12.99 -6.71
C ASN A 35 8.83 13.21 -6.77
N MET A 36 8.19 12.92 -7.90
CA MET A 36 6.75 13.07 -8.07
C MET A 36 5.94 11.95 -7.39
N TYR A 37 6.33 10.69 -7.54
CA TYR A 37 5.47 9.57 -7.17
C TYR A 37 5.88 8.81 -5.89
N MET A 38 7.04 9.15 -5.32
CA MET A 38 7.56 8.50 -4.12
C MET A 38 7.64 9.45 -2.92
N THR A 39 7.66 8.83 -1.74
CA THR A 39 7.85 9.50 -0.44
C THR A 39 9.14 8.97 0.18
N THR A 40 9.87 9.81 0.88
CA THR A 40 11.08 9.37 1.60
C THR A 40 10.75 8.81 2.98
N VAL A 41 11.64 8.00 3.55
CA VAL A 41 11.57 7.53 4.95
C VAL A 41 11.39 8.71 5.92
N SER A 42 12.19 9.76 5.75
CA SER A 42 12.15 10.97 6.59
C SER A 42 10.79 11.68 6.54
N GLU A 43 10.20 11.80 5.34
CA GLU A 43 8.88 12.43 5.19
C GLU A 43 7.78 11.60 5.85
N PHE A 44 7.76 10.29 5.60
CA PHE A 44 6.77 9.41 6.20
C PHE A 44 6.84 9.44 7.74
N GLN A 45 8.04 9.35 8.31
CA GLN A 45 8.26 9.44 9.76
C GLN A 45 7.76 10.78 10.34
N LYS A 46 7.95 11.90 9.63
CA LYS A 46 7.45 13.22 10.06
C LYS A 46 5.92 13.33 9.98
N MET A 47 5.25 12.59 9.10
CA MET A 47 3.79 12.58 9.02
C MET A 47 3.11 11.89 10.19
N LEU A 48 3.69 10.81 10.74
CA LEU A 48 3.04 10.00 11.77
C LEU A 48 2.64 10.79 13.03
N PRO A 49 3.51 11.61 13.65
CA PRO A 49 3.12 12.47 14.75
C PRO A 49 2.04 13.50 14.39
N LEU A 50 2.00 13.95 13.13
CA LEU A 50 0.98 14.89 12.66
C LEU A 50 -0.38 14.21 12.54
N PHE A 51 -0.44 12.98 12.06
CA PHE A 51 -1.68 12.20 12.06
C PHE A 51 -2.20 12.00 13.48
N LEU A 52 -1.34 11.54 14.39
CA LEU A 52 -1.70 11.32 15.79
C LEU A 52 -2.20 12.61 16.47
N LYS A 53 -1.45 13.72 16.33
CA LYS A 53 -1.81 15.03 16.89
C LYS A 53 -3.14 15.56 16.35
N ASN A 54 -3.48 15.24 15.11
CA ASN A 54 -4.72 15.63 14.47
C ASN A 54 -5.85 14.62 14.69
N ASN A 55 -5.77 13.78 15.74
CA ASN A 55 -6.80 12.82 16.16
C ASN A 55 -7.11 11.73 15.14
N PHE A 56 -6.22 11.45 14.19
CA PHE A 56 -6.37 10.26 13.37
C PHE A 56 -6.03 8.99 14.16
N VAL A 57 -6.66 7.89 13.81
CA VAL A 57 -6.42 6.56 14.35
C VAL A 57 -6.54 5.54 13.22
N LEU A 58 -5.58 4.63 13.12
CA LEU A 58 -5.58 3.55 12.14
C LEU A 58 -6.82 2.68 12.35
N TYR A 59 -7.50 2.39 11.24
CA TYR A 59 -8.71 1.58 11.23
C TYR A 59 -8.62 0.53 10.13
N ASP A 60 -9.01 -0.69 10.47
CA ASP A 60 -9.05 -1.81 9.51
C ASP A 60 -10.23 -1.63 8.55
N ILE A 61 -9.91 -1.45 7.26
CA ILE A 61 -10.91 -1.25 6.20
C ILE A 61 -11.91 -2.41 6.11
N THR A 62 -11.49 -3.63 6.44
CA THR A 62 -12.36 -4.81 6.41
C THR A 62 -13.43 -4.75 7.51
N GLN A 63 -13.20 -3.96 8.56
CA GLN A 63 -14.17 -3.72 9.64
C GLN A 63 -15.20 -2.62 9.29
N MET A 64 -15.16 -2.06 8.08
CA MET A 64 -16.17 -1.13 7.56
C MET A 64 -17.30 -1.84 6.80
N VAL A 65 -17.12 -3.13 6.51
CA VAL A 65 -18.08 -3.97 5.78
C VAL A 65 -18.27 -5.31 6.47
N GLU A 66 -19.37 -5.98 6.18
CA GLU A 66 -19.60 -7.38 6.54
C GLU A 66 -20.31 -8.11 5.41
N LEU A 67 -20.05 -9.41 5.25
CA LEU A 67 -20.78 -10.24 4.30
C LEU A 67 -22.09 -10.74 4.94
N LYS A 68 -23.22 -10.37 4.35
CA LYS A 68 -24.55 -10.92 4.66
C LYS A 68 -25.16 -11.50 3.41
N ASP A 69 -25.51 -12.79 3.44
CA ASP A 69 -26.09 -13.51 2.30
C ASP A 69 -25.28 -13.35 1.00
N GLY A 70 -23.94 -13.40 1.12
CA GLY A 70 -23.02 -13.23 0.00
C GLY A 70 -22.83 -11.79 -0.49
N LYS A 71 -23.39 -10.80 0.20
CA LYS A 71 -23.31 -9.37 -0.15
C LYS A 71 -22.51 -8.58 0.87
N ALA A 72 -21.59 -7.74 0.41
CA ALA A 72 -20.87 -6.82 1.28
C ALA A 72 -21.75 -5.61 1.62
N VAL A 73 -22.16 -5.53 2.89
CA VAL A 73 -23.00 -4.44 3.41
C VAL A 73 -22.22 -3.57 4.41
N PRO A 74 -22.58 -2.28 4.58
CA PRO A 74 -21.93 -1.42 5.55
C PRO A 74 -22.05 -1.95 6.98
N LYS A 75 -20.96 -1.84 7.73
CA LYS A 75 -20.88 -2.15 9.16
C LYS A 75 -20.74 -0.86 9.97
N ASP A 76 -21.35 -0.86 11.15
CA ASP A 76 -21.15 0.24 12.10
C ASP A 76 -19.67 0.37 12.50
N ILE A 77 -19.14 1.57 12.35
CA ILE A 77 -17.75 1.90 12.70
C ILE A 77 -17.70 2.41 14.14
N TYR A 78 -16.70 1.97 14.90
CA TYR A 78 -16.53 2.34 16.30
C TYR A 78 -15.13 2.89 16.54
N LEU A 79 -15.04 4.01 17.24
CA LEU A 79 -13.77 4.66 17.59
C LEU A 79 -13.82 5.25 19.01
N PRO A 80 -12.65 5.56 19.62
CA PRO A 80 -12.61 6.45 20.78
C PRO A 80 -13.19 7.84 20.44
N ALA A 81 -13.74 8.52 21.44
CA ALA A 81 -14.36 9.82 21.24
C ALA A 81 -13.39 10.83 20.62
N GLY A 82 -13.86 11.59 19.62
CA GLY A 82 -13.09 12.63 18.94
C GLY A 82 -12.02 12.13 17.96
N LYS A 83 -11.86 10.81 17.78
CA LYS A 83 -10.93 10.23 16.79
C LYS A 83 -11.55 10.12 15.40
N LYS A 84 -10.71 10.18 14.37
CA LYS A 84 -11.06 10.05 12.95
C LYS A 84 -10.43 8.78 12.36
N PRO A 85 -11.17 7.92 11.64
CA PRO A 85 -10.61 6.71 11.07
C PRO A 85 -9.65 7.04 9.92
N LEU A 86 -8.47 6.43 9.94
CA LEU A 86 -7.45 6.52 8.91
C LEU A 86 -7.09 5.12 8.41
N VAL A 87 -7.09 4.95 7.10
CA VAL A 87 -6.51 3.79 6.41
C VAL A 87 -5.23 4.27 5.73
N ILE A 88 -4.15 3.50 5.87
CA ILE A 88 -2.91 3.68 5.12
C ILE A 88 -2.76 2.46 4.20
N SER A 89 -2.44 2.67 2.93
CA SER A 89 -2.08 1.59 2.01
C SER A 89 -0.76 1.85 1.30
N ILE A 90 -0.08 0.78 0.92
CA ILE A 90 1.18 0.83 0.20
C ILE A 90 1.02 0.04 -1.09
N ASP A 91 1.26 0.71 -2.21
CA ASP A 91 1.17 0.13 -3.53
C ASP A 91 2.52 -0.48 -3.93
N ASP A 92 2.50 -1.53 -4.75
CA ASP A 92 3.69 -2.14 -5.34
C ASP A 92 4.77 -2.62 -4.35
N VAL A 93 4.37 -3.30 -3.26
CA VAL A 93 5.32 -3.90 -2.29
C VAL A 93 5.91 -5.21 -2.82
N ASN A 94 6.38 -5.14 -4.06
CA ASN A 94 6.99 -6.20 -4.85
C ASN A 94 8.52 -6.01 -4.94
N TYR A 95 9.00 -4.80 -4.63
CA TYR A 95 10.41 -4.39 -4.68
C TYR A 95 11.06 -4.75 -6.01
N TYR A 96 10.68 -4.00 -7.05
CA TYR A 96 11.04 -4.31 -8.41
C TYR A 96 12.56 -4.25 -8.64
N ASP A 97 13.08 -5.10 -9.53
CA ASP A 97 14.51 -5.20 -9.80
C ASP A 97 15.12 -3.87 -10.27
N TYR A 98 14.35 -3.07 -11.01
CA TYR A 98 14.80 -1.75 -11.46
C TYR A 98 15.02 -0.74 -10.32
N MET A 99 14.40 -0.95 -9.15
CA MET A 99 14.49 -0.03 -8.00
C MET A 99 15.71 -0.30 -7.11
N LYS A 100 16.31 -1.49 -7.21
CA LYS A 100 17.46 -1.91 -6.38
C LYS A 100 18.64 -0.92 -6.36
N PRO A 101 19.06 -0.32 -7.49
CA PRO A 101 20.16 0.64 -7.47
C PRO A 101 19.76 2.04 -6.96
N ASP A 102 18.47 2.30 -6.72
CA ASP A 102 17.92 3.65 -6.59
C ASP A 102 17.58 4.04 -5.14
N GLY A 103 18.17 3.36 -4.15
CA GLY A 103 18.05 3.74 -2.74
C GLY A 103 16.74 3.34 -2.07
N PHE A 104 16.17 2.20 -2.46
CA PHE A 104 15.00 1.57 -1.81
C PHE A 104 15.41 0.30 -1.06
N ALA A 105 14.48 -0.27 -0.28
CA ALA A 105 14.63 -1.63 0.21
C ALA A 105 14.51 -2.65 -0.93
N ASP A 106 15.17 -3.80 -0.76
CA ASP A 106 15.15 -4.92 -1.73
C ASP A 106 13.98 -5.88 -1.49
N ARG A 107 13.54 -6.02 -0.24
CA ARG A 107 12.45 -6.93 0.17
C ARG A 107 12.00 -6.67 1.61
N LEU A 108 10.82 -7.22 1.95
CA LEU A 108 10.49 -7.50 3.35
C LEU A 108 11.05 -8.86 3.77
N ASP A 109 11.37 -9.00 5.04
CA ASP A 109 11.68 -10.28 5.69
C ASP A 109 11.09 -10.28 7.11
N VAL A 110 11.31 -11.35 7.85
CA VAL A 110 10.89 -11.47 9.25
C VAL A 110 12.11 -11.75 10.12
N ASP A 111 12.26 -11.00 11.21
CA ASP A 111 13.35 -11.20 12.17
C ASP A 111 13.09 -12.40 13.10
N ALA A 112 14.06 -12.69 13.98
CA ALA A 112 13.96 -13.81 14.92
C ALA A 112 12.83 -13.67 15.96
N ASP A 113 12.34 -12.45 16.19
CA ASP A 113 11.26 -12.14 17.12
C ASP A 113 9.88 -12.12 16.42
N GLY A 114 9.83 -12.37 15.10
CA GLY A 114 8.62 -12.37 14.31
C GLY A 114 8.18 -10.99 13.80
N ASN A 115 9.03 -9.96 13.92
CA ASN A 115 8.72 -8.64 13.40
C ASN A 115 9.01 -8.55 11.90
N VAL A 116 8.18 -7.82 11.17
CA VAL A 116 8.44 -7.48 9.77
C VAL A 116 9.56 -6.46 9.72
N VAL A 117 10.57 -6.74 8.89
CA VAL A 117 11.75 -5.89 8.66
C VAL A 117 11.96 -5.70 7.17
N THR A 118 12.81 -4.74 6.80
CA THR A 118 13.25 -4.52 5.43
C THR A 118 14.69 -4.98 5.26
N ILE A 119 15.01 -5.54 4.10
CA ILE A 119 16.39 -5.84 3.71
C ILE A 119 16.86 -4.79 2.72
N VAL A 120 18.02 -4.21 2.97
CA VAL A 120 18.70 -3.27 2.07
C VAL A 120 20.07 -3.81 1.70
N LYS A 121 20.62 -3.37 0.56
CA LYS A 121 22.01 -3.65 0.20
C LYS A 121 22.94 -2.62 0.84
N ASP A 122 23.97 -3.10 1.53
CA ASP A 122 25.07 -2.24 1.95
C ASP A 122 25.94 -1.82 0.74
N GLN A 123 26.88 -0.90 0.98
CA GLN A 123 27.83 -0.43 -0.04
C GLN A 123 28.71 -1.54 -0.68
N ASN A 124 28.75 -2.74 -0.09
CA ASN A 124 29.47 -3.90 -0.59
C ASN A 124 28.54 -4.93 -1.27
N GLY A 125 27.23 -4.67 -1.33
CA GLY A 125 26.21 -5.57 -1.88
C GLY A 125 25.71 -6.66 -0.93
N ASN A 126 26.03 -6.58 0.36
CA ASN A 126 25.53 -7.51 1.38
C ASN A 126 24.14 -7.11 1.87
N ASP A 127 23.33 -8.10 2.22
CA ASP A 127 22.04 -7.88 2.85
C ASP A 127 22.22 -7.32 4.26
N THR A 128 21.54 -6.21 4.54
CA THR A 128 21.45 -5.58 5.86
C THR A 128 20.00 -5.47 6.28
N VAL A 129 19.69 -5.96 7.49
CA VAL A 129 18.36 -5.81 8.10
C VAL A 129 18.18 -4.39 8.60
N THR A 130 17.04 -3.78 8.29
CA THR A 130 16.65 -2.44 8.72
C THR A 130 15.24 -2.46 9.31
N TYR A 131 15.00 -1.59 10.29
CA TYR A 131 13.71 -1.45 10.99
C TYR A 131 12.98 -0.16 10.60
N ASP A 132 13.50 0.53 9.59
CA ASP A 132 13.05 1.83 9.12
C ASP A 132 13.21 2.00 7.59
N GLY A 133 13.43 0.92 6.85
CA GLY A 133 13.67 0.97 5.41
C GLY A 133 12.42 1.12 4.54
N ASP A 134 11.21 0.97 5.11
CA ASP A 134 9.95 1.17 4.40
C ASP A 134 8.79 1.40 5.39
N VAL A 135 7.58 1.66 4.88
CA VAL A 135 6.38 1.99 5.66
C VAL A 135 6.07 0.95 6.75
N MET A 136 6.17 -0.34 6.42
CA MET A 136 5.73 -1.43 7.30
C MET A 136 6.45 -1.44 8.66
N PRO A 137 7.79 -1.59 8.72
CA PRO A 137 8.50 -1.60 10.00
C PRO A 137 8.43 -0.25 10.73
N ILE A 138 8.40 0.88 10.01
CA ILE A 138 8.27 2.22 10.62
C ILE A 138 6.91 2.37 11.32
N LEU A 139 5.82 2.03 10.64
CA LEU A 139 4.47 2.14 11.21
C LEU A 139 4.28 1.15 12.37
N ASP A 140 4.91 -0.02 12.28
CA ASP A 140 4.87 -1.00 13.36
C ASP A 140 5.55 -0.50 14.64
N ALA A 141 6.75 0.09 14.51
CA ALA A 141 7.44 0.74 15.61
C ALA A 141 6.63 1.92 16.18
N PHE A 142 6.08 2.78 15.33
CA PHE A 142 5.31 3.94 15.78
C PHE A 142 4.05 3.55 16.55
N VAL A 143 3.32 2.52 16.10
CA VAL A 143 2.13 2.02 16.83
C VAL A 143 2.51 1.33 18.14
N LYS A 144 3.68 0.68 18.20
CA LYS A 144 4.18 0.10 19.45
C LYS A 144 4.46 1.18 20.50
N GLU A 145 4.98 2.33 20.07
CA GLU A 145 5.23 3.50 20.94
C GLU A 145 3.95 4.30 21.24
N HIS A 146 3.01 4.33 20.29
CA HIS A 146 1.75 5.08 20.35
C HIS A 146 0.55 4.14 20.11
N PRO A 147 0.22 3.24 21.06
CA PRO A 147 -0.88 2.29 20.87
C PRO A 147 -2.24 2.97 20.65
N GLU A 148 -2.42 4.20 21.11
CA GLU A 148 -3.62 5.01 20.87
C GLU A 148 -3.79 5.46 19.41
N PHE A 149 -2.74 5.34 18.59
CA PHE A 149 -2.79 5.60 17.15
C PHE A 149 -3.43 4.44 16.38
N SER A 150 -3.62 3.26 16.99
CA SER A 150 -4.18 2.08 16.34
C SER A 150 -5.46 1.61 17.01
N TYR A 151 -6.55 1.54 16.25
CA TYR A 151 -7.81 1.00 16.77
C TYR A 151 -7.78 -0.53 16.67
N ARG A 152 -7.76 -1.20 17.83
CA ARG A 152 -7.76 -2.67 17.95
C ARG A 152 -6.61 -3.36 17.20
N GLY A 153 -5.45 -2.71 17.16
CA GLY A 153 -4.26 -3.25 16.50
C GLY A 153 -4.24 -3.07 14.99
N ALA A 154 -5.21 -2.37 14.38
CA ALA A 154 -5.19 -2.07 12.95
C ALA A 154 -3.89 -1.37 12.51
N LYS A 155 -3.36 -1.80 11.36
CA LYS A 155 -2.22 -1.18 10.68
C LYS A 155 -2.68 -0.57 9.35
N GLY A 156 -2.08 -0.98 8.25
CA GLY A 156 -2.45 -0.57 6.90
C GLY A 156 -2.77 -1.75 5.99
N ILE A 157 -2.72 -1.48 4.69
CA ILE A 157 -2.94 -2.45 3.62
C ILE A 157 -1.67 -2.53 2.77
N VAL A 158 -1.12 -3.73 2.59
CA VAL A 158 0.00 -3.99 1.69
C VAL A 158 -0.55 -4.50 0.36
N ALA A 159 -0.44 -3.72 -0.71
CA ALA A 159 -0.91 -4.09 -2.03
C ALA A 159 0.18 -4.80 -2.82
N LEU A 160 -0.16 -5.94 -3.41
CA LEU A 160 0.77 -6.78 -4.16
C LEU A 160 0.31 -6.94 -5.60
N THR A 161 1.25 -6.74 -6.52
CA THR A 161 1.05 -7.17 -7.90
C THR A 161 1.50 -8.63 -8.07
N GLY A 162 1.27 -9.21 -9.25
CA GLY A 162 1.93 -10.45 -9.68
C GLY A 162 3.16 -10.20 -10.55
N TYR A 163 3.53 -8.94 -10.78
CA TYR A 163 4.74 -8.60 -11.49
C TYR A 163 5.92 -8.71 -10.52
N GLU A 164 6.91 -9.53 -10.85
CA GLU A 164 8.08 -9.82 -10.01
C GLU A 164 7.74 -10.33 -8.59
N GLY A 165 6.65 -11.09 -8.45
CA GLY A 165 6.37 -11.88 -7.26
C GLY A 165 5.65 -11.15 -6.12
N ALA A 166 6.15 -11.29 -4.88
CA ALA A 166 5.53 -10.70 -3.70
C ALA A 166 6.57 -10.39 -2.61
N PHE A 167 6.47 -9.22 -1.97
CA PHE A 167 7.36 -8.78 -0.89
C PHE A 167 8.86 -8.78 -1.24
N GLY A 168 9.23 -8.80 -2.53
CA GLY A 168 10.61 -8.89 -3.00
C GLY A 168 11.10 -10.30 -3.32
N TYR A 169 10.23 -11.32 -3.20
CA TYR A 169 10.53 -12.70 -3.60
C TYR A 169 9.88 -13.02 -4.94
N ARG A 170 10.67 -13.56 -5.89
CA ARG A 170 10.28 -13.82 -7.29
C ARG A 170 9.44 -15.09 -7.46
N ILE A 171 8.32 -15.17 -6.74
CA ILE A 171 7.43 -16.34 -6.72
C ILE A 171 6.62 -16.56 -8.02
N THR A 172 6.68 -15.61 -8.95
CA THR A 172 6.09 -15.72 -10.29
C THR A 172 7.08 -16.14 -11.37
N ASP A 173 8.37 -16.15 -11.02
CA ASP A 173 9.49 -16.46 -11.92
C ASP A 173 10.19 -17.76 -11.47
N LEU A 174 9.49 -18.61 -10.71
CA LEU A 174 10.00 -19.87 -10.15
C LEU A 174 10.77 -20.75 -11.14
N PRO A 175 10.37 -20.90 -12.42
CA PRO A 175 11.10 -21.71 -13.39
C PRO A 175 12.56 -21.28 -13.62
N ASP A 176 12.93 -20.06 -13.25
CA ASP A 176 14.30 -19.54 -13.40
C ASP A 176 15.23 -19.95 -12.24
N TYR A 177 14.69 -20.62 -11.22
CA TYR A 177 15.40 -20.99 -9.99
C TYR A 177 15.40 -22.51 -9.77
N ASP A 178 16.38 -23.00 -9.02
CA ASP A 178 16.39 -24.40 -8.55
C ASP A 178 15.27 -24.66 -7.52
N ALA A 179 14.92 -25.93 -7.32
CA ALA A 179 13.79 -26.32 -6.48
C ALA A 179 13.92 -25.89 -5.01
N ASP A 180 15.13 -25.83 -4.46
CA ASP A 180 15.35 -25.41 -3.07
C ASP A 180 15.13 -23.89 -2.94
N THR A 181 15.66 -23.11 -3.89
CA THR A 181 15.43 -21.67 -3.95
C THR A 181 13.95 -21.33 -4.15
N GLN A 182 13.25 -22.06 -5.03
CA GLN A 182 11.80 -21.92 -5.21
C GLN A 182 11.04 -22.11 -3.90
N GLN A 183 11.28 -23.23 -3.19
CA GLN A 183 10.60 -23.53 -1.93
C GLN A 183 10.89 -22.48 -0.85
N LYS A 184 12.13 -21.99 -0.77
CA LYS A 184 12.51 -20.92 0.16
C LYS A 184 11.75 -19.63 -0.11
N MET A 185 11.66 -19.18 -1.37
CA MET A 185 10.90 -17.98 -1.72
C MET A 185 9.41 -18.11 -1.36
N LEU A 186 8.79 -19.25 -1.71
CA LEU A 186 7.39 -19.51 -1.37
C LEU A 186 7.15 -19.53 0.15
N SER A 187 8.07 -20.12 0.92
CA SER A 187 8.01 -20.13 2.38
C SER A 187 8.16 -18.73 2.96
N LYS A 188 9.07 -17.94 2.42
CA LYS A 188 9.33 -16.56 2.88
C LYS A 188 8.14 -15.63 2.64
N VAL A 189 7.49 -15.73 1.47
CA VAL A 189 6.25 -14.98 1.23
C VAL A 189 5.17 -15.32 2.25
N LYS A 190 4.99 -16.60 2.58
CA LYS A 190 4.03 -17.05 3.61
C LYS A 190 4.41 -16.53 5.00
N GLU A 191 5.69 -16.55 5.34
CA GLU A 191 6.22 -16.03 6.61
C GLU A 191 5.93 -14.53 6.76
N VAL A 192 6.29 -13.72 5.76
CA VAL A 192 6.03 -12.27 5.75
C VAL A 192 4.53 -11.97 5.80
N ALA A 193 3.71 -12.65 4.98
CA ALA A 193 2.26 -12.47 4.99
C ALA A 193 1.65 -12.79 6.36
N THR A 194 2.13 -13.85 7.02
CA THR A 194 1.68 -14.25 8.35
C THR A 194 2.06 -13.21 9.39
N ALA A 195 3.32 -12.74 9.37
CA ALA A 195 3.81 -11.70 10.28
C ALA A 195 2.98 -10.41 10.14
N LEU A 196 2.82 -9.90 8.91
CA LEU A 196 1.99 -8.74 8.60
C LEU A 196 0.57 -8.89 9.16
N ARG A 197 -0.12 -10.00 8.85
CA ARG A 197 -1.50 -10.21 9.31
C ARG A 197 -1.60 -10.34 10.82
N SER A 198 -0.62 -10.97 11.47
CA SER A 198 -0.61 -11.16 12.93
C SER A 198 -0.51 -9.83 13.69
N THR A 199 0.08 -8.80 13.09
CA THR A 199 0.23 -7.46 13.69
C THR A 199 -0.84 -6.47 13.23
N GLY A 200 -1.81 -6.91 12.42
CA GLY A 200 -3.00 -6.14 12.04
C GLY A 200 -2.94 -5.49 10.65
N TRP A 201 -1.99 -5.89 9.80
CA TRP A 201 -1.99 -5.51 8.38
C TRP A 201 -2.97 -6.33 7.57
N GLN A 202 -3.55 -5.69 6.55
CA GLN A 202 -4.30 -6.34 5.49
C GLN A 202 -3.42 -6.49 4.24
N ILE A 203 -3.79 -7.40 3.35
CA ILE A 203 -3.15 -7.56 2.04
C ILE A 203 -4.20 -7.31 0.97
N ALA A 204 -3.81 -6.68 -0.13
CA ALA A 204 -4.69 -6.35 -1.24
C ALA A 204 -4.14 -6.86 -2.58
N ASN A 205 -5.06 -7.19 -3.47
CA ASN A 205 -4.76 -7.43 -4.87
C ASN A 205 -4.51 -6.09 -5.56
N HIS A 206 -3.35 -5.94 -6.20
CA HIS A 206 -2.98 -4.79 -7.02
C HIS A 206 -2.77 -5.16 -8.50
N SER A 207 -3.61 -6.07 -9.02
CA SER A 207 -3.50 -6.70 -10.35
C SER A 207 -2.34 -7.70 -10.44
N TYR A 208 -2.46 -8.75 -11.26
CA TYR A 208 -1.31 -9.61 -11.54
C TYR A 208 -0.29 -8.90 -12.43
N THR A 209 -0.72 -8.26 -13.51
CA THR A 209 0.18 -7.71 -14.53
C THR A 209 0.59 -6.26 -14.30
N HIS A 210 -0.18 -5.52 -13.50
CA HIS A 210 -0.01 -4.07 -13.31
C HIS A 210 0.10 -3.29 -14.65
N ASN A 211 -0.56 -3.79 -15.70
CA ASN A 211 -0.36 -3.31 -17.06
C ASN A 211 -1.03 -1.95 -17.34
N GLN A 212 -0.58 -1.26 -18.39
CA GLN A 212 -1.14 0.05 -18.80
C GLN A 212 -2.59 0.00 -19.32
N TYR A 213 -3.15 -1.19 -19.62
CA TYR A 213 -4.55 -1.29 -20.04
C TYR A 213 -5.52 -0.91 -18.93
N TRP A 214 -5.08 -0.99 -17.68
CA TRP A 214 -5.79 -0.41 -16.55
C TRP A 214 -5.96 1.10 -16.73
N THR A 215 -4.88 1.85 -16.91
CA THR A 215 -4.87 3.34 -16.94
C THR A 215 -5.95 3.93 -17.84
N ASN A 216 -6.11 3.37 -19.04
CA ASN A 216 -7.04 3.89 -20.05
C ASN A 216 -8.38 3.14 -20.10
N LYS A 217 -8.64 2.24 -19.14
CA LYS A 217 -9.82 1.35 -19.12
C LYS A 217 -9.97 0.58 -20.44
N THR A 218 -8.87 0.19 -21.08
CA THR A 218 -8.87 -0.54 -22.36
C THR A 218 -8.73 -2.04 -22.18
N MET A 219 -8.53 -2.51 -20.94
CA MET A 219 -8.42 -3.94 -20.65
C MET A 219 -9.69 -4.69 -21.09
N THR A 220 -9.52 -5.75 -21.87
CA THR A 220 -10.61 -6.63 -22.30
C THR A 220 -11.05 -7.57 -21.18
N MET A 221 -12.22 -8.20 -21.33
CA MET A 221 -12.67 -9.21 -20.36
C MET A 221 -11.71 -10.39 -20.22
N ASP A 222 -11.12 -10.86 -21.32
CA ASP A 222 -10.19 -12.00 -21.26
C ASP A 222 -8.87 -11.62 -20.58
N GLN A 223 -8.38 -10.40 -20.82
CA GLN A 223 -7.21 -9.87 -20.11
C GLN A 223 -7.48 -9.72 -18.61
N LEU A 224 -8.66 -9.22 -18.22
CA LEU A 224 -9.02 -9.10 -16.82
C LEU A 224 -9.17 -10.48 -16.14
N LYS A 225 -9.76 -11.46 -16.83
CA LYS A 225 -9.86 -12.85 -16.33
C LYS A 225 -8.48 -13.48 -16.14
N TYR A 226 -7.59 -13.27 -17.10
CA TYR A 226 -6.20 -13.70 -16.99
C TYR A 226 -5.52 -13.04 -15.79
N ASP A 227 -5.63 -11.71 -15.68
CA ASP A 227 -5.00 -10.94 -14.62
C ASP A 227 -5.48 -11.37 -13.23
N THR A 228 -6.80 -11.38 -13.03
CA THR A 228 -7.43 -11.74 -11.76
C THR A 228 -7.19 -13.22 -11.43
N GLY A 229 -7.33 -14.10 -12.42
CA GLY A 229 -7.15 -15.53 -12.26
C GLY A 229 -5.72 -15.91 -11.88
N ARG A 230 -4.71 -15.28 -12.49
CA ARG A 230 -3.30 -15.51 -12.10
C ARG A 230 -2.99 -14.96 -10.72
N TRP A 231 -3.49 -13.79 -10.36
CA TRP A 231 -3.31 -13.28 -8.99
C TRP A 231 -3.88 -14.25 -7.95
N LEU A 232 -5.10 -14.75 -8.17
CA LEU A 232 -5.75 -15.74 -7.31
C LEU A 232 -5.05 -17.11 -7.31
N GLY A 233 -4.45 -17.52 -8.43
CA GLY A 233 -3.79 -18.81 -8.56
C GLY A 233 -2.33 -18.84 -8.10
N GLU A 234 -1.64 -17.71 -8.14
CA GLU A 234 -0.18 -17.65 -7.98
C GLU A 234 0.28 -16.77 -6.82
N ILE A 235 -0.49 -15.75 -6.43
CA ILE A 235 -0.16 -14.87 -5.30
C ILE A 235 -1.00 -15.22 -4.06
N ALA A 236 -2.33 -15.23 -4.21
CA ALA A 236 -3.27 -15.48 -3.09
C ALA A 236 -2.96 -16.75 -2.26
N PRO A 237 -2.49 -17.88 -2.83
CA PRO A 237 -2.17 -19.08 -2.04
C PRO A 237 -1.03 -18.89 -1.03
N TYR A 238 -0.20 -17.85 -1.20
CA TYR A 238 0.93 -17.56 -0.32
C TYR A 238 0.65 -16.38 0.62
N VAL A 239 -0.32 -15.52 0.29
CA VAL A 239 -0.61 -14.30 1.07
C VAL A 239 -1.97 -14.33 1.79
N GLY A 240 -2.78 -15.36 1.52
CA GLY A 240 -4.08 -15.59 2.13
C GLY A 240 -5.23 -14.84 1.48
N GLU A 241 -6.44 -15.10 1.98
CA GLU A 241 -7.69 -14.52 1.47
C GLU A 241 -7.64 -12.99 1.49
N THR A 242 -8.08 -12.39 0.38
CA THR A 242 -7.88 -10.96 0.11
C THR A 242 -9.14 -10.39 -0.53
N PRO A 243 -10.04 -9.76 0.26
CA PRO A 243 -11.26 -9.16 -0.26
C PRO A 243 -11.06 -7.75 -0.84
N ILE A 244 -9.82 -7.25 -0.80
CA ILE A 244 -9.46 -5.87 -1.17
C ILE A 244 -8.80 -5.89 -2.54
N ILE A 245 -9.30 -5.03 -3.44
CA ILE A 245 -8.59 -4.65 -4.65
C ILE A 245 -8.22 -3.17 -4.57
N ILE A 246 -6.93 -2.91 -4.71
CA ILE A 246 -6.41 -1.59 -4.99
C ILE A 246 -6.17 -1.57 -6.51
N THR A 247 -6.83 -0.70 -7.25
CA THR A 247 -6.71 -0.75 -8.70
C THR A 247 -5.46 -0.04 -9.20
N PRO A 248 -4.70 -0.65 -10.14
CA PRO A 248 -3.58 0.01 -10.79
C PRO A 248 -4.00 1.36 -11.37
N PHE A 249 -3.14 2.37 -11.17
CA PHE A 249 -3.36 3.74 -11.66
C PHE A 249 -4.66 4.40 -11.15
N GLY A 250 -5.30 3.83 -10.12
CA GLY A 250 -6.50 4.39 -9.50
C GLY A 250 -7.79 4.25 -10.29
N VAL A 251 -7.87 3.28 -11.18
CA VAL A 251 -8.99 3.10 -12.11
C VAL A 251 -10.27 2.72 -11.37
N VAL A 252 -11.40 3.27 -11.80
CA VAL A 252 -12.74 2.87 -11.37
C VAL A 252 -13.57 2.52 -12.59
N TYR A 253 -14.03 1.28 -12.69
CA TYR A 253 -15.04 0.90 -13.69
C TYR A 253 -16.44 1.27 -13.20
N ASP A 254 -17.33 1.56 -14.15
CA ASP A 254 -18.75 1.79 -13.83
C ASP A 254 -19.39 0.50 -13.30
N ARG A 255 -20.43 0.62 -12.47
CA ARG A 255 -20.98 -0.54 -11.74
C ARG A 255 -21.59 -1.60 -12.67
N ASP A 256 -22.17 -1.16 -13.77
CA ASP A 256 -22.74 -2.00 -14.83
C ASP A 256 -21.70 -2.50 -15.84
N ASP A 257 -20.44 -2.06 -15.74
CA ASP A 257 -19.35 -2.59 -16.55
C ASP A 257 -19.11 -4.07 -16.19
N PRO A 258 -19.09 -4.99 -17.18
CA PRO A 258 -18.86 -6.40 -16.92
C PRO A 258 -17.51 -6.67 -16.23
N ARG A 259 -16.52 -5.79 -16.39
CA ARG A 259 -15.22 -5.86 -15.70
C ARG A 259 -15.36 -5.59 -14.22
N PHE A 260 -16.15 -4.57 -13.85
CA PHE A 260 -16.43 -4.27 -12.44
C PHE A 260 -17.13 -5.45 -11.78
N ARG A 261 -18.13 -6.05 -12.44
CA ARG A 261 -18.83 -7.24 -11.93
C ARG A 261 -17.92 -8.42 -11.74
N TYR A 262 -17.11 -8.72 -12.74
CA TYR A 262 -16.15 -9.80 -12.62
C TYR A 262 -15.16 -9.62 -11.45
N ILE A 263 -14.70 -8.40 -11.17
CA ILE A 263 -13.83 -8.11 -10.02
C ILE A 263 -14.55 -8.41 -8.70
N ILE A 264 -15.77 -7.90 -8.51
CA ILE A 264 -16.52 -8.11 -7.26
C ILE A 264 -16.91 -9.58 -7.09
N ASP A 265 -17.37 -10.23 -8.16
CA ASP A 265 -17.76 -11.66 -8.16
C ASP A 265 -16.56 -12.59 -7.92
N SER A 266 -15.33 -12.11 -8.16
CA SER A 266 -14.09 -12.82 -7.83
C SER A 266 -13.70 -12.68 -6.35
N GLY A 267 -14.52 -12.01 -5.53
CA GLY A 267 -14.32 -11.87 -4.08
C GLY A 267 -13.74 -10.52 -3.64
N PHE A 268 -13.42 -9.61 -4.55
CA PHE A 268 -12.81 -8.32 -4.23
C PHE A 268 -13.84 -7.21 -3.97
N TYR A 269 -14.64 -7.34 -2.90
CA TYR A 269 -15.74 -6.43 -2.59
C TYR A 269 -15.34 -5.12 -1.87
N ILE A 270 -14.06 -4.93 -1.55
CA ILE A 270 -13.50 -3.66 -1.07
C ILE A 270 -12.63 -3.05 -2.18
N TYR A 271 -13.16 -2.05 -2.86
CA TYR A 271 -12.58 -1.48 -4.08
C TYR A 271 -11.94 -0.11 -3.82
N CYS A 272 -10.62 0.01 -4.03
CA CYS A 272 -9.83 1.14 -3.55
C CYS A 272 -9.08 1.87 -4.69
N PRO A 273 -9.72 2.83 -5.38
CA PRO A 273 -9.09 3.61 -6.45
C PRO A 273 -8.35 4.84 -5.91
N VAL A 274 -7.71 5.60 -6.80
CA VAL A 274 -7.17 6.93 -6.48
C VAL A 274 -8.27 7.97 -6.68
N GLY A 275 -8.37 8.95 -5.78
CA GLY A 275 -9.30 10.06 -5.91
C GLY A 275 -8.74 11.34 -5.30
N SER A 276 -9.12 12.48 -5.87
CA SER A 276 -8.76 13.81 -5.32
C SER A 276 -9.47 14.10 -3.98
N GLN A 277 -10.48 13.30 -3.65
CA GLN A 277 -11.18 13.28 -2.38
C GLN A 277 -11.20 11.84 -1.85
N MET A 278 -11.06 11.67 -0.54
CA MET A 278 -11.12 10.36 0.13
C MET A 278 -12.58 9.94 0.35
N THR A 279 -13.32 9.75 -0.73
CA THR A 279 -14.75 9.42 -0.65
C THR A 279 -14.95 7.94 -0.38
N THR A 280 -15.86 7.60 0.54
CA THR A 280 -16.34 6.22 0.74
C THR A 280 -17.79 6.10 0.30
N VAL A 281 -18.07 5.09 -0.50
CA VAL A 281 -19.41 4.74 -0.98
C VAL A 281 -19.68 3.29 -0.68
N TRP A 282 -20.75 3.02 0.08
CA TRP A 282 -21.30 1.69 0.23
C TRP A 282 -22.41 1.48 -0.80
N LYS A 283 -22.36 0.33 -1.48
CA LYS A 283 -23.42 -0.20 -2.33
C LYS A 283 -23.88 -1.54 -1.78
N ASP A 284 -24.90 -2.12 -2.39
CA ASP A 284 -25.55 -3.33 -1.88
C ASP A 284 -24.63 -4.55 -1.79
N ASP A 285 -23.52 -4.55 -2.53
CA ASP A 285 -22.66 -5.71 -2.74
C ASP A 285 -21.15 -5.38 -2.73
N ASN A 286 -20.78 -4.12 -2.51
CA ASN A 286 -19.38 -3.70 -2.44
C ASN A 286 -19.23 -2.37 -1.67
N MET A 287 -18.03 -2.12 -1.18
CA MET A 287 -17.59 -0.79 -0.75
C MET A 287 -16.56 -0.25 -1.74
N LEU A 288 -16.66 1.04 -2.06
CA LEU A 288 -15.63 1.79 -2.76
C LEU A 288 -15.05 2.82 -1.81
N GLN A 289 -13.73 2.87 -1.66
CA GLN A 289 -13.05 3.89 -0.87
C GLN A 289 -11.89 4.50 -1.67
N SER A 290 -12.07 5.73 -2.14
CA SER A 290 -11.03 6.47 -2.86
C SER A 290 -9.90 6.86 -1.91
N ARG A 291 -8.68 6.84 -2.45
CA ARG A 291 -7.43 7.07 -1.72
C ARG A 291 -6.69 8.29 -2.25
N LEU A 292 -6.02 9.02 -1.37
CA LEU A 292 -5.19 10.17 -1.71
C LEU A 292 -3.70 9.85 -1.52
N ASN A 293 -2.89 10.03 -2.55
CA ASN A 293 -1.44 9.90 -2.46
C ASN A 293 -0.85 11.07 -1.66
N LEU A 294 0.09 10.78 -0.77
CA LEU A 294 0.87 11.77 -0.04
C LEU A 294 2.33 11.78 -0.51
N ASP A 295 2.53 12.04 -1.78
CA ASP A 295 3.82 12.10 -2.47
C ASP A 295 4.12 13.50 -3.02
N GLY A 296 5.16 13.63 -3.87
CA GLY A 296 5.49 14.93 -4.48
C GLY A 296 4.42 15.45 -5.43
N TYR A 297 3.69 14.59 -6.12
CA TYR A 297 2.64 15.00 -7.04
C TYR A 297 1.54 15.73 -6.30
N THR A 298 0.99 15.13 -5.24
CA THR A 298 -0.02 15.81 -4.44
C THR A 298 0.56 17.03 -3.75
N MET A 299 1.73 16.92 -3.12
CA MET A 299 2.23 17.99 -2.27
C MET A 299 2.75 19.21 -3.05
N LEU A 300 3.30 19.01 -4.26
CA LEU A 300 3.82 20.08 -5.11
C LEU A 300 2.78 20.64 -6.09
N LYS A 301 1.94 19.78 -6.70
CA LYS A 301 0.99 20.20 -7.75
C LYS A 301 -0.41 20.42 -7.23
N HIS A 302 -0.81 19.71 -6.18
CA HIS A 302 -2.16 19.73 -5.63
C HIS A 302 -2.23 19.88 -4.10
N PRO A 303 -1.49 20.81 -3.49
CA PRO A 303 -1.45 20.97 -2.03
C PRO A 303 -2.82 21.29 -1.42
N GLU A 304 -3.77 21.80 -2.22
CA GLU A 304 -5.15 22.04 -1.82
C GLU A 304 -5.92 20.76 -1.42
N ARG A 305 -5.47 19.58 -1.88
CA ARG A 305 -6.11 18.30 -1.57
C ARG A 305 -5.82 17.80 -0.15
N VAL A 306 -4.82 18.39 0.51
CA VAL A 306 -4.46 18.05 1.89
C VAL A 306 -5.11 19.08 2.82
N HIS A 307 -6.19 18.66 3.50
CA HIS A 307 -7.08 19.51 4.30
C HIS A 307 -6.40 20.42 5.35
N SER A 308 -5.14 20.15 5.73
CA SER A 308 -4.32 20.98 6.62
C SER A 308 -3.02 21.45 5.94
N ARG A 309 -3.17 22.19 4.83
CA ARG A 309 -2.09 22.80 4.02
C ARG A 309 -0.87 23.26 4.80
N ALA A 310 -1.05 24.06 5.86
CA ALA A 310 0.06 24.70 6.57
C ALA A 310 0.82 23.79 7.55
N GLN A 311 0.19 22.71 8.05
CA GLN A 311 0.84 21.87 9.08
C GLN A 311 1.63 20.70 8.48
N LEU A 312 1.21 20.17 7.33
CA LEU A 312 1.93 19.09 6.65
C LEU A 312 3.08 19.63 5.80
N LEU A 313 2.88 20.67 4.99
CA LEU A 313 3.92 21.18 4.10
C LEU A 313 5.13 21.76 4.85
N ASP A 314 4.91 22.66 5.81
CA ASP A 314 6.02 23.32 6.52
C ASP A 314 6.82 22.36 7.43
N LYS A 315 6.17 21.32 7.97
CA LYS A 315 6.80 20.40 8.95
C LYS A 315 7.36 19.13 8.35
N VAL A 316 6.79 18.66 7.25
CA VAL A 316 7.22 17.42 6.60
C VAL A 316 8.18 17.73 5.46
N TRP A 317 7.93 18.79 4.67
CA TRP A 317 8.70 19.12 3.47
C TRP A 317 9.73 20.25 3.64
N GLY A 318 9.69 21.00 4.75
CA GLY A 318 10.59 22.14 5.00
C GLY A 318 12.07 21.80 5.11
N ASP A 319 12.43 20.54 5.43
CA ASP A 319 13.83 20.15 5.71
C ASP A 319 14.42 19.13 4.72
N VAL A 320 13.64 18.55 3.80
CA VAL A 320 14.02 17.27 3.15
C VAL A 320 14.70 17.43 1.80
N GLY A 321 15.29 18.60 1.51
CA GLY A 321 16.09 18.76 0.29
C GLY A 321 15.31 18.54 -1.01
N ARG A 322 13.96 18.50 -0.98
CA ARG A 322 13.06 18.65 -2.15
C ARG A 322 13.15 20.07 -2.75
N HIS A 323 14.31 20.70 -2.64
CA HIS A 323 14.66 21.91 -3.35
C HIS A 323 14.39 21.63 -4.82
N THR A 324 13.28 22.20 -5.31
CA THR A 324 13.22 22.82 -6.63
C THR A 324 14.06 22.09 -7.69
N LEU A 325 13.71 20.83 -7.96
CA LEU A 325 13.97 20.22 -9.28
C LEU A 325 13.07 20.84 -10.37
N LEU A 326 12.42 21.96 -10.04
CA LEU A 326 11.84 22.92 -10.98
C LEU A 326 12.95 23.88 -11.43
N TYR A 327 13.84 23.41 -12.30
CA TYR A 327 14.52 24.28 -13.26
C TYR A 327 14.59 23.60 -14.62
#